data_AF-A0A3M1YBL4-F1
#
_entry.id   AF-A0A3M1YBL4-F1
#
_cell.length_a   1.000
_cell.length_b   1.000
_cell.length_c   1.000
_cell.angle_alpha   90.00
_cell.angle_beta   90.00
_cell.angle_gamma   90.00
#
_symmetry.space_group_name_H-M   'P 1'
#
loop_
_entity.id
_entity.type
_entity.pdbx_description
1 polymer ?
#
loop_
_entity_poly.entity_id
_entity_poly.type
_entity_poly.pdbx_seq_one_letter_code
_entity_poly.pdbx_strand_id
1 'polypeptide(L)'
;MIKSIMGKKRVSTKKKEAAELLQLELSEIEELSSLLMSRIDERIKRLKEVENRIDHKLQSLESMITRLEMLRQEQPDPMESRYQEVLNLASKGLKLKEIAHILDMPEGEIELILSINEE
;
A
#
# COMPACT_ATOMS: atom_id res chain seq x y z
N MET A 1 -31.40 -20.89 -75.62
CA MET A 1 -31.22 -21.52 -74.28
C MET A 1 -29.78 -21.51 -73.75
N ILE A 2 -28.74 -21.57 -74.60
CA ILE A 2 -27.34 -21.65 -74.15
C ILE A 2 -26.85 -20.38 -73.42
N LYS A 3 -27.28 -19.18 -73.85
CA LYS A 3 -26.91 -17.90 -73.22
C LYS A 3 -27.40 -17.75 -71.76
N SER A 4 -28.57 -18.30 -71.40
CA SER A 4 -29.09 -18.21 -70.02
C SER A 4 -28.35 -19.13 -69.04
N ILE A 5 -27.84 -20.26 -69.53
CA ILE A 5 -27.03 -21.21 -68.76
C ILE A 5 -25.65 -20.61 -68.46
N MET A 6 -25.00 -19.96 -69.45
CA MET A 6 -23.74 -19.25 -69.23
C MET A 6 -23.87 -18.09 -68.24
N GLY A 7 -24.97 -17.33 -68.30
CA GLY A 7 -25.24 -16.24 -67.34
C GLY A 7 -25.41 -16.74 -65.91
N LYS A 8 -26.18 -17.82 -65.70
CA LYS A 8 -26.34 -18.45 -64.38
C LYS A 8 -25.01 -18.99 -63.83
N LYS A 9 -24.18 -19.60 -64.67
CA LYS A 9 -22.85 -20.10 -64.27
C LYS A 9 -21.95 -18.96 -63.78
N ARG A 10 -21.90 -17.83 -64.51
CA ARG A 10 -21.11 -16.64 -64.15
C ARG A 10 -21.55 -15.97 -62.84
N VAL A 11 -22.85 -15.90 -62.58
CA VAL A 11 -23.39 -15.34 -61.32
C VAL A 11 -23.10 -16.27 -60.13
N SER A 12 -23.15 -17.59 -60.34
CA SER A 12 -22.75 -18.59 -59.34
C SER A 12 -21.27 -18.47 -58.96
N THR A 13 -20.37 -18.29 -59.94
CA THR A 13 -18.93 -18.11 -59.67
C THR A 13 -18.66 -16.83 -58.88
N LYS A 14 -19.26 -15.70 -59.26
CA LYS A 14 -19.09 -14.43 -58.51
C LYS A 14 -19.60 -14.52 -57.08
N LYS A 15 -20.69 -15.26 -56.82
CA LYS A 15 -21.18 -15.49 -55.46
C LYS A 15 -20.22 -16.35 -54.63
N LYS A 16 -19.57 -17.34 -55.26
CA LYS A 16 -18.52 -18.13 -54.61
C LYS A 16 -17.30 -17.30 -54.24
N GLU A 17 -16.78 -16.50 -55.17
CA GLU A 17 -15.64 -15.61 -54.93
C GLU A 17 -15.94 -14.61 -53.80
N ALA A 18 -17.15 -14.03 -53.78
CA ALA A 18 -17.55 -13.12 -52.70
C ALA A 18 -17.65 -13.83 -51.34
N ALA A 19 -18.11 -15.08 -51.30
CA ALA A 19 -18.18 -15.86 -50.06
C ALA A 19 -16.78 -16.25 -49.55
N GLU A 20 -15.85 -16.58 -50.45
CA GLU A 20 -14.45 -16.89 -50.12
C GLU A 20 -13.73 -15.65 -49.57
N LEU A 21 -13.93 -14.47 -50.18
CA LEU A 21 -13.39 -13.21 -49.68
C LEU A 21 -13.95 -12.85 -48.30
N LEU A 22 -15.26 -12.97 -48.10
CA LEU A 22 -15.88 -12.73 -46.80
C LEU A 22 -15.35 -13.70 -45.73
N GLN A 23 -15.12 -14.96 -46.09
CA GLN A 23 -14.58 -15.95 -45.15
C GLN A 23 -13.13 -15.63 -44.77
N LEU A 24 -12.33 -15.11 -45.70
CA LEU A 24 -10.99 -14.61 -45.42
C LEU A 24 -11.03 -13.43 -44.45
N GLU A 25 -11.86 -12.42 -44.72
CA GLU A 25 -12.02 -11.25 -43.86
C GLU A 25 -12.48 -11.64 -42.44
N LEU A 26 -13.43 -12.57 -42.33
CA LEU A 26 -13.88 -13.09 -41.02
C LEU A 26 -12.75 -13.81 -40.28
N SER A 27 -11.93 -14.60 -40.97
CA SER A 27 -10.77 -15.27 -40.37
C SER A 27 -9.74 -14.26 -39.86
N GLU A 28 -9.46 -13.21 -40.63
CA GLU A 28 -8.54 -12.14 -40.21
C GLU A 28 -9.08 -11.39 -38.98
N ILE A 29 -10.39 -11.12 -38.94
CA ILE A 29 -11.04 -10.48 -37.78
C ILE A 29 -10.95 -11.38 -36.54
N GLU A 30 -11.18 -12.68 -36.69
CA GLU A 30 -11.07 -13.65 -35.58
C GLU A 30 -9.64 -13.72 -35.03
N GLU A 31 -8.64 -13.78 -35.90
CA GLU A 31 -7.23 -13.77 -35.50
C GLU A 31 -6.86 -12.48 -34.77
N LEU A 32 -7.29 -11.33 -35.29
CA LEU A 32 -7.02 -10.02 -34.69
C LEU A 32 -7.70 -9.89 -33.32
N SER A 33 -8.94 -10.38 -33.20
CA SER A 33 -9.71 -10.40 -31.95
C SER A 33 -9.03 -11.29 -30.91
N SER A 34 -8.59 -12.48 -31.30
CA SER A 34 -7.85 -13.40 -30.42
C SER A 34 -6.55 -12.79 -29.90
N LEU A 35 -5.80 -12.11 -30.78
CA LEU A 35 -4.58 -11.39 -30.40
C LEU A 35 -4.88 -10.24 -29.44
N LEU A 36 -5.93 -9.47 -29.69
CA LEU A 36 -6.36 -8.37 -28.81
C LEU A 36 -6.76 -8.89 -27.42
N MET A 37 -7.54 -9.97 -27.36
CA MET A 37 -7.94 -10.59 -26.09
C MET A 37 -6.73 -11.11 -25.32
N SER A 38 -5.80 -11.79 -25.99
CA SER A 38 -4.55 -12.24 -25.36
C SER A 38 -3.75 -11.09 -24.76
N ARG A 39 -3.69 -9.95 -25.45
CA ARG A 39 -3.02 -8.74 -24.92
C ARG A 39 -3.77 -8.11 -23.75
N ILE A 40 -5.10 -8.14 -23.76
CA ILE A 40 -5.92 -7.65 -22.65
C ILE A 40 -5.70 -8.53 -21.42
N ASP A 41 -5.73 -9.85 -21.58
CA ASP A 41 -5.50 -10.81 -20.49
C ASP A 41 -4.12 -10.63 -19.86
N GLU A 42 -3.08 -10.44 -20.69
CA GLU A 42 -1.73 -10.15 -20.20
C GLU A 42 -1.68 -8.84 -19.40
N ARG A 43 -2.35 -7.79 -19.88
CA ARG A 43 -2.43 -6.52 -19.16
C ARG A 43 -3.19 -6.65 -17.84
N ILE A 44 -4.29 -7.39 -17.81
CA ILE A 44 -5.06 -7.68 -16.59
C ILE A 44 -4.17 -8.40 -15.58
N LYS A 45 -3.40 -9.40 -16.03
CA LYS A 45 -2.47 -10.12 -15.16
C LYS A 45 -1.43 -9.20 -14.54
N ARG A 46 -0.80 -8.33 -15.34
CA ARG A 46 0.18 -7.34 -14.83
C ARG A 46 -0.45 -6.36 -13.85
N LEU A 47 -1.69 -5.92 -14.09
CA LEU A 47 -2.39 -5.03 -13.16
C LEU A 47 -2.64 -5.72 -11.81
N LYS A 48 -3.06 -6.99 -11.80
CA LYS A 48 -3.20 -7.78 -10.57
C LYS A 48 -1.88 -7.94 -9.82
N GLU A 49 -0.78 -8.13 -10.53
CA GLU A 49 0.55 -8.20 -9.91
C GLU A 49 0.95 -6.86 -9.26
N VAL A 50 0.58 -5.73 -9.87
CA VAL A 50 0.79 -4.40 -9.28
C VAL A 50 -0.09 -4.19 -8.05
N GLU A 51 -1.37 -4.54 -8.12
CA GLU A 51 -2.32 -4.49 -7.01
C GLU A 51 -1.79 -5.25 -5.79
N ASN A 52 -1.41 -6.53 -5.96
CA ASN A 52 -0.84 -7.35 -4.89
C ASN A 52 0.42 -6.72 -4.26
N ARG A 53 1.27 -6.08 -5.06
CA ARG A 53 2.48 -5.40 -4.56
C ARG A 53 2.13 -4.15 -3.75
N ILE A 54 1.06 -3.44 -4.11
CA ILE A 54 0.58 -2.29 -3.36
C ILE A 54 0.01 -2.76 -2.01
N ASP A 55 -0.82 -3.81 -2.02
CA ASP A 55 -1.41 -4.36 -0.80
C ASP A 55 -0.35 -4.83 0.20
N HIS A 56 0.66 -5.57 -0.27
CA HIS A 56 1.79 -5.96 0.58
C HIS A 56 2.55 -4.76 1.18
N LYS A 57 2.70 -3.69 0.41
CA LYS A 57 3.35 -2.46 0.91
C LYS A 57 2.48 -1.75 1.93
N LEU A 58 1.17 -1.66 1.72
CA LEU A 58 0.22 -1.09 2.68
C LEU A 58 0.28 -1.85 4.00
N GLN A 59 0.17 -3.18 3.95
CA GLN A 59 0.27 -4.03 5.14
C GLN A 59 1.60 -3.84 5.88
N SER A 60 2.71 -3.75 5.14
CA SER A 60 4.02 -3.48 5.74
C SER A 60 4.06 -2.11 6.42
N LEU A 61 3.53 -1.06 5.79
CA LEU A 61 3.52 0.29 6.36
C LEU A 61 2.62 0.36 7.59
N GLU A 62 1.44 -0.25 7.56
CA GLU A 62 0.55 -0.36 8.72
C GLU A 62 1.26 -1.02 9.90
N SER A 63 1.96 -2.15 9.66
CA SER A 63 2.73 -2.82 10.71
C SER A 63 3.83 -1.94 11.31
N MET A 64 4.48 -1.10 10.48
CA MET A 64 5.51 -0.17 10.95
C MET A 64 4.90 0.94 11.79
N ILE A 65 3.76 1.48 11.37
CA ILE A 65 3.03 2.52 12.12
C ILE A 65 2.62 1.97 13.49
N THR A 66 1.99 0.79 13.54
CA THR A 66 1.60 0.17 14.81
C THR A 66 2.81 -0.04 15.73
N ARG A 67 3.94 -0.50 15.19
CA ARG A 67 5.16 -0.66 15.98
C ARG A 67 5.70 0.68 16.51
N LEU A 68 5.65 1.73 15.70
CA LEU A 68 6.05 3.07 16.13
C LEU A 68 5.12 3.64 17.20
N GLU A 69 3.82 3.39 17.10
CA GLU A 69 2.83 3.79 18.10
C GLU A 69 3.07 3.05 19.43
N MET A 70 3.37 1.76 19.40
CA MET A 70 3.75 1.00 20.60
C MET A 70 5.02 1.56 21.24
N LEU A 71 6.07 1.80 20.46
CA LEU A 71 7.31 2.38 20.97
C LEU A 71 7.09 3.77 21.57
N ARG A 72 6.19 4.58 20.99
CA ARG A 72 5.82 5.88 21.52
C ARG A 72 5.05 5.78 22.85
N GLN A 73 4.22 4.75 23.03
CA GLN A 73 3.52 4.50 24.29
C GLN A 73 4.44 3.91 25.38
N GLU A 74 5.48 3.17 24.98
CA GLU A 74 6.45 2.56 25.89
C GLU A 74 7.53 3.52 26.39
N GLN A 75 7.66 4.72 25.81
CA GLN A 75 8.50 5.76 26.39
C GLN A 75 7.71 6.49 27.47
N PRO A 76 8.07 6.35 28.77
CA PRO A 76 7.52 7.24 29.79
C PRO A 76 7.85 8.68 29.38
N ASP A 77 6.92 9.60 29.63
CA ASP A 77 7.18 11.02 29.41
C ASP A 77 8.52 11.35 30.11
N PRO A 78 9.51 11.92 29.40
CA PRO A 78 10.78 12.28 30.01
C PRO A 78 10.62 13.10 31.29
N MET A 79 9.52 13.87 31.40
CA MET A 79 9.16 14.59 32.62
C MET A 79 8.70 13.64 33.74
N GLU A 80 7.93 12.61 33.43
CA GLU A 80 7.46 11.62 34.40
C GLU A 80 8.60 10.73 34.92
N SER A 81 9.57 10.39 34.06
CA SER A 81 10.80 9.69 34.49
C SER A 81 11.62 10.52 35.46
N ARG A 82 11.80 11.82 35.16
CA ARG A 82 12.53 12.76 36.05
C ARG A 82 11.79 12.99 37.36
N TYR A 83 10.47 13.12 37.31
CA TYR A 83 9.61 13.25 38.49
C TYR A 83 9.78 12.05 39.43
N GLN A 84 9.73 10.82 38.88
CA GLN A 84 9.93 9.59 39.65
C GLN A 84 11.35 9.47 40.23
N GLU A 85 12.38 9.89 39.49
CA GLU A 85 13.76 9.90 39.99
C GLU A 85 13.95 10.87 41.16
N VAL A 86 13.37 12.06 41.09
CA VAL A 86 13.38 13.03 42.19
C VAL A 86 12.73 12.44 43.44
N LEU A 87 11.53 11.86 43.32
CA LEU A 87 10.82 11.23 44.43
C LEU A 87 11.60 10.03 45.03
N ASN A 88 12.23 9.22 44.17
CA ASN A 88 13.04 8.09 44.61
C ASN A 88 14.31 8.49 45.37
N LEU A 89 14.91 9.63 45.03
CA LEU A 89 16.07 10.15 45.76
C LEU A 89 15.66 10.84 47.06
N ALA A 90 14.55 11.59 47.06
CA ALA A 90 14.01 12.20 48.26
C ALA A 90 13.55 11.16 49.30
N SER A 91 12.89 10.08 48.87
CA SER A 91 12.50 8.97 49.75
C SER A 91 13.69 8.20 50.35
N LYS A 92 14.87 8.28 49.73
CA LYS A 92 16.14 7.78 50.29
C LYS A 92 16.79 8.76 51.27
N GLY A 93 16.18 9.91 51.53
CA GLY A 93 16.65 10.92 52.47
C GLY A 93 17.70 11.87 51.93
N LEU A 94 17.92 11.91 50.61
CA LEU A 94 18.84 12.88 50.01
C LEU A 94 18.27 14.30 50.12
N LYS A 95 19.16 15.27 50.34
CA LYS A 95 18.79 16.69 50.44
C LYS A 95 18.64 17.30 49.04
N LEU A 96 17.82 18.34 48.95
CA LEU A 96 17.56 19.11 47.72
C LEU A 96 18.81 19.37 46.87
N LYS A 97 19.89 19.84 47.48
CA LYS A 97 21.17 20.15 46.80
C LYS A 97 21.89 18.92 46.25
N GLU A 98 21.77 17.79 46.93
CA GLU A 98 22.39 16.53 46.52
C GLU A 98 21.63 15.96 45.32
N ILE A 99 20.30 16.04 45.34
CA ILE A 99 19.44 15.65 44.21
C ILE A 99 19.71 16.54 43.00
N ALA A 100 19.80 17.87 43.20
CA ALA A 100 20.11 18.84 42.16
C ALA A 100 21.45 18.55 41.47
N HIS A 101 22.46 18.19 42.27
CA HIS A 101 23.77 17.85 41.75
C HIS A 101 23.79 16.51 41.01
N ILE A 102 23.05 15.49 41.49
CA ILE A 102 23.01 14.15 40.88
C ILE A 102 22.24 14.17 39.55
N LEU A 103 21.13 14.90 39.48
CA LEU A 103 20.24 14.93 38.32
C LEU A 103 20.53 16.08 37.36
N ASP A 104 21.54 16.92 37.65
CA ASP A 104 21.87 18.14 36.90
C ASP A 104 20.63 19.02 36.65
N MET A 105 19.85 19.22 37.72
CA MET A 105 18.56 19.91 37.71
C MET A 105 18.60 21.10 38.67
N PRO A 106 17.99 22.25 38.32
CA PRO A 106 17.89 23.39 39.24
C PRO A 106 17.16 23.03 40.54
N GLU A 107 17.67 23.54 41.67
CA GLU A 107 17.07 23.32 43.00
C GLU A 107 15.56 23.67 43.03
N GLY A 108 15.15 24.74 42.33
CA GLY A 108 13.74 25.16 42.28
C GLY A 108 12.81 24.24 41.47
N GLU A 109 13.33 23.51 40.48
CA GLU A 109 12.53 22.52 39.73
C GLU A 109 12.27 21.28 40.61
N ILE A 110 13.27 20.86 41.38
CA ILE A 110 13.15 19.78 42.36
C ILE A 110 12.20 20.18 43.49
N GLU A 111 12.31 21.39 44.02
CA GLU A 111 11.44 21.91 45.07
C GLU A 111 9.97 21.91 44.61
N LEU A 112 9.72 22.37 43.38
CA LEU A 112 8.38 22.33 42.78
C LEU A 112 7.85 20.89 42.71
N ILE A 113 8.64 19.94 42.21
CA ILE A 113 8.27 18.53 42.11
C ILE A 113 7.91 17.94 43.48
N LEU A 114 8.72 18.21 44.50
CA LEU A 114 8.47 17.71 45.86
C LEU A 114 7.22 18.35 46.48
N SER A 115 7.02 19.65 46.29
CA SER A 115 5.87 20.37 46.83
C SER A 115 4.52 19.91 46.27
N ILE A 116 4.49 19.50 45.00
CA ILE A 116 3.28 18.96 44.35
C ILE A 116 2.90 17.58 44.93
N ASN A 117 3.88 16.85 45.47
CA ASN A 117 3.69 15.50 46.01
C ASN A 117 3.47 15.45 47.54
N GLU A 118 3.54 16.59 48.22
CA GLU A 118 3.30 16.73 49.66
C GLU A 118 1.86 17.16 50.02
N GLU A 119 0.98 17.34 49.02
CA GLU A 119 -0.50 17.41 49.18
C GLU A 119 -1.14 16.01 49.30
#